data_AF-A0A377LP59-F1
#
_entry.id   AF-A0A377LP59-F1
#
_cell.length_a   1.000
_cell.length_b   1.000
_cell.length_c   1.000
_cell.angle_alpha   90.00
_cell.angle_beta   90.00
_cell.angle_gamma   90.00
#
_symmetry.space_group_name_H-M   'P 1'
#
loop_
_entity.id
_entity.type
_entity.pdbx_description
1 polymer ?
#
loop_
_entity_poly.entity_id
_entity_poly.type
_entity_poly.pdbx_seq_one_letter_code
_entity_poly.pdbx_strand_id
1 'polypeptide(L)' 'MRGDFYKQLNSDLETARAEGLFKEERIITSAQQADITVADGSHVINFCANNYLGSCESP' A
#
# COMPACT_ATOMS: atom_id res chain seq x y z
N MET A 1 -11.78 -29.11 -7.87
CA MET A 1 -12.57 -27.88 -7.61
C MET A 1 -11.89 -26.92 -6.64
N ARG A 2 -11.88 -27.15 -5.30
CA ARG A 2 -11.22 -26.21 -4.36
C ARG A 2 -9.72 -26.05 -4.61
N GLY A 3 -9.00 -27.15 -4.84
CA GLY A 3 -7.57 -27.13 -5.12
C GLY A 3 -7.22 -26.38 -6.41
N ASP A 4 -8.01 -26.57 -7.47
CA ASP A 4 -7.79 -25.91 -8.77
C ASP A 4 -8.06 -24.41 -8.69
N PHE A 5 -9.07 -24.01 -7.91
CA PHE A 5 -9.33 -22.60 -7.62
C PHE A 5 -8.14 -21.90 -6.94
N TYR A 6 -7.57 -22.48 -5.88
CA TYR A 6 -6.41 -21.89 -5.22
C TYR A 6 -5.15 -21.91 -6.10
N LYS A 7 -4.99 -22.93 -6.97
CA LYS A 7 -3.91 -22.94 -7.97
C LYS A 7 -4.05 -21.78 -8.95
N GLN A 8 -5.27 -21.50 -9.43
CA GLN A 8 -5.52 -20.37 -10.31
C GLN A 8 -5.18 -19.05 -9.62
N LEU A 9 -5.65 -18.83 -8.38
CA LEU A 9 -5.33 -17.62 -7.62
C LEU A 9 -3.82 -17.39 -7.46
N ASN A 10 -3.06 -18.44 -7.13
CA ASN A 10 -1.61 -18.32 -7.04
C ASN A 10 -0.97 -18.01 -8.40
N SER A 11 -1.45 -18.62 -9.48
CA SER A 11 -0.99 -18.31 -10.83
C SER A 11 -1.27 -16.86 -11.22
N ASP A 12 -2.45 -16.34 -10.88
CA ASP A 12 -2.82 -14.95 -11.19
C ASP A 12 -1.95 -13.95 -10.40
N LEU A 13 -1.61 -14.27 -9.15
CA LEU A 13 -0.71 -13.46 -8.34
C LEU A 13 0.70 -13.41 -8.92
N GLU A 14 1.25 -14.55 -9.36
CA GLU A 14 2.57 -14.60 -9.99
C GLU A 14 2.59 -13.87 -11.34
N THR A 15 1.55 -14.02 -12.16
CA THR A 15 1.38 -13.26 -13.40
C THR A 15 1.34 -11.75 -13.13
N ALA A 16 0.54 -11.31 -12.14
CA ALA A 16 0.47 -9.89 -11.77
C ALA A 16 1.81 -9.33 -11.31
N ARG A 17 2.63 -10.12 -10.58
CA ARG A 17 3.99 -9.74 -10.18
C ARG A 17 4.91 -9.63 -11.40
N ALA A 18 4.89 -10.63 -12.29
CA ALA A 18 5.72 -10.66 -13.49
C ALA A 18 5.41 -9.50 -14.46
N GLU A 19 4.13 -9.09 -14.54
CA GLU A 19 3.67 -7.97 -15.38
C GLU A 19 3.78 -6.60 -14.69
N GLY A 20 4.21 -6.53 -13.42
CA GLY A 20 4.31 -5.27 -12.69
C GLY A 20 2.96 -4.65 -12.29
N LEU A 21 1.89 -5.45 -12.30
CA LEU A 21 0.53 -5.04 -11.90
C LEU A 21 0.26 -5.31 -10.42
N PHE A 22 1.09 -6.11 -9.77
CA PHE A 22 1.00 -6.38 -8.33
C PHE A 22 1.31 -5.11 -7.52
N LYS A 23 0.45 -4.79 -6.56
CA LYS A 23 0.59 -3.63 -5.68
C LYS A 23 1.26 -4.04 -4.38
N GLU A 24 2.45 -3.50 -4.15
CA GLU A 24 3.12 -3.62 -2.85
C GLU A 24 2.61 -2.53 -1.90
N GLU A 25 2.31 -2.91 -0.66
CA GLU A 25 1.93 -1.97 0.39
C GLU A 25 3.19 -1.36 1.03
N ARG A 26 3.14 -0.06 1.32
CA ARG A 26 4.14 0.60 2.15
C ARG A 26 3.51 0.91 3.50
N ILE A 27 4.09 0.35 4.56
CA ILE A 27 3.59 0.54 5.91
C ILE A 27 3.97 1.95 6.41
N ILE A 28 2.95 2.72 6.79
CA ILE A 28 3.08 4.02 7.45
C ILE A 28 2.95 3.80 8.96
N THR A 29 3.85 4.40 9.74
CA THR A 29 3.95 4.22 11.20
C THR A 29 3.62 5.50 11.99
N SER A 30 3.47 6.64 11.31
CA SER A 30 2.96 7.89 11.88
C SER A 30 1.45 8.03 11.65
N ALA A 31 0.86 9.07 12.22
CA ALA A 31 -0.45 9.55 11.78
C ALA A 31 -0.37 10.14 10.35
N GLN A 32 -1.53 10.47 9.77
CA GLN A 32 -1.66 10.96 8.40
C GLN A 32 -1.45 12.48 8.30
N GLN A 33 -0.34 12.88 7.71
CA GLN A 33 0.03 14.28 7.47
C GLN A 33 0.90 14.41 6.21
N ALA A 34 1.38 15.63 5.92
CA ALA A 34 2.27 15.86 4.79
C ALA A 34 3.62 15.13 4.95
N ASP A 35 4.20 15.12 6.15
CA ASP A 35 5.47 14.43 6.47
C ASP A 35 5.18 13.14 7.26
N ILE A 36 5.22 11.99 6.58
CA ILE A 36 4.92 10.69 7.17
C ILE A 36 6.18 9.87 7.45
N THR A 37 6.10 9.02 8.46
CA THR A 37 7.15 8.02 8.77
C THR A 37 6.76 6.66 8.21
N VAL A 38 7.61 6.04 7.39
CA VAL A 38 7.41 4.67 6.90
C VAL A 38 8.16 3.66 7.77
N ALA A 39 7.89 2.36 7.60
CA ALA A 39 8.36 1.31 8.52
C ALA A 39 9.90 1.18 8.68
N ASP A 40 10.70 1.68 7.73
CA ASP A 40 12.16 1.75 7.88
C ASP A 40 12.65 2.94 8.73
N GLY A 41 11.72 3.77 9.23
CA GLY A 41 11.98 4.97 10.02
C GLY A 41 12.25 6.23 9.20
N SER A 42 12.26 6.15 7.86
CA SER A 42 12.48 7.32 7.02
C SER A 42 11.25 8.23 6.96
N HIS A 43 11.53 9.53 6.81
CA HIS A 43 10.55 10.59 6.60
C HIS A 43 10.37 10.87 5.11
N VAL A 44 9.13 10.92 4.64
CA VAL A 44 8.78 11.19 3.24
C VAL A 44 7.57 12.12 3.13
N ILE A 45 7.50 12.90 2.05
CA ILE A 45 6.36 13.81 1.81
C ILE A 45 5.24 13.06 1.07
N ASN A 46 4.03 13.03 1.64
CA ASN A 46 2.88 12.32 1.10
C ASN A 46 2.02 13.19 0.17
N PHE A 47 2.11 12.93 -1.15
CA PHE A 47 1.31 13.60 -2.18
C PHE A 47 0.18 12.75 -2.75
N CYS A 48 -0.09 11.57 -2.20
CA CYS A 48 -1.13 10.65 -2.71
C CYS A 48 -2.27 10.38 -1.71
N ALA A 49 -2.33 11.15 -0.62
CA ALA A 49 -3.44 11.09 0.31
C ALA A 49 -4.68 11.86 -0.19
N ASN A 50 -5.85 11.41 0.24
CA ASN A 50 -7.10 12.17 0.11
C ASN A 50 -7.31 13.14 1.29
N ASN A 51 -6.23 13.52 2.00
CA ASN A 51 -6.25 14.45 3.14
C ASN A 51 -6.11 15.90 2.67
N TYR A 52 -7.05 16.37 1.84
CA TYR A 52 -6.91 17.65 1.12
C TYR A 52 -6.78 18.88 2.01
N LEU A 53 -7.44 18.88 3.17
CA LEU A 53 -7.47 20.01 4.11
C LEU A 53 -6.53 19.82 5.31
N GLY A 54 -5.78 18.72 5.36
CA GLY A 54 -4.96 18.37 6.52
C GLY A 54 -5.76 17.96 7.77
N SER A 55 -7.07 17.70 7.64
CA SER A 55 -7.95 17.44 8.78
C SER A 55 -7.80 16.05 9.40
N CYS A 56 -7.08 15.12 8.76
CA CYS A 56 -6.86 13.79 9.32
C CYS A 56 -6.05 13.79 10.63
N GLU A 57 -5.37 14.89 10.93
CA GLU A 57 -4.63 15.15 12.17
C GLU A 57 -5.07 16.44 12.88
N SER A 58 -6.17 17.06 12.43
CA SER A 58 -6.73 18.20 13.17
C SER A 58 -7.36 17.72 14.49
N PRO A 59 -7.10 18.37 15.62
CA PRO A 59 -7.77 18.09 16.90
C PRO A 59 -9.29 18.20 16.85
#